data_AF-A0A315V8G0-F1
#
_entry.id   AF-A0A315V8G0-F1
#
_cell.length_a   1.000
_cell.length_b   1.000
_cell.length_c   1.000
_cell.angle_alpha   90.00
_cell.angle_beta   90.00
_cell.angle_gamma   90.00
#
_symmetry.space_group_name_H-M   'P 1'
#
loop_
_entity.id
_entity.type
_entity.pdbx_description
1 polymer ?
#
loop_
_entity_poly.entity_id
_entity_poly.type
_entity_poly.pdbx_seq_one_letter_code
_entity_poly.pdbx_strand_id
1 'polypeptide(L)'
;MAAVQDPEVQLAQRLASNEKAVRIKAMKKLRKYISARSLRTAGGFTGDELLKLWKGLFYCLWMQDKALLQEELSNQISTLIHNFHDLDKRDFPAELMYLEGFLQTLKREWTGIDRLRMDKYYQ
;
A
#
# COMPACT_ATOMS: atom_id res chain seq x y z
N MET A 1 14.43 18.36 -17.75
CA MET A 1 14.12 16.92 -17.88
C MET A 1 13.27 16.55 -16.67
N ALA A 2 12.05 16.06 -16.86
CA ALA A 2 11.22 15.63 -15.73
C ALA A 2 11.96 14.49 -14.99
N ALA A 3 12.19 14.64 -13.69
CA ALA A 3 12.82 13.59 -12.89
C ALA A 3 12.00 12.30 -13.06
N VAL A 4 12.68 11.18 -13.32
CA VAL A 4 12.05 9.86 -13.42
C VAL A 4 11.40 9.59 -12.08
N GLN A 5 10.06 9.65 -12.01
CA GLN A 5 9.33 9.39 -10.76
C GLN A 5 9.53 7.94 -10.32
N ASP A 6 9.84 7.77 -9.04
CA ASP A 6 9.96 6.46 -8.40
C ASP A 6 8.75 5.56 -8.73
N PRO A 7 8.96 4.26 -9.03
CA PRO A 7 7.88 3.32 -9.34
C PRO A 7 6.77 3.30 -8.28
N GLU A 8 7.12 3.47 -7.01
CA GLU A 8 6.21 3.54 -5.86
C GLU A 8 5.29 4.75 -5.94
N VAL A 9 5.81 5.91 -6.35
CA VAL A 9 5.01 7.14 -6.51
C VAL A 9 3.99 6.95 -7.63
N GLN A 10 4.40 6.36 -8.76
CA GLN A 10 3.48 6.09 -9.87
C GLN A 10 2.40 5.07 -9.49
N LEU A 11 2.76 4.03 -8.72
CA LEU A 11 1.80 3.06 -8.18
C LEU A 11 0.84 3.73 -7.21
N ALA A 12 1.34 4.56 -6.28
CA ALA A 12 0.54 5.26 -5.29
C ALA A 12 -0.47 6.21 -5.95
N GLN A 13 -0.07 6.97 -6.96
CA GLN A 13 -0.97 7.83 -7.73
C GLN A 13 -2.08 7.03 -8.43
N ARG A 14 -1.76 5.87 -9.01
CA ARG A 14 -2.76 5.01 -9.66
C ARG A 14 -3.71 4.36 -8.67
N LEU A 15 -3.23 4.00 -7.47
CA LEU A 15 -4.06 3.48 -6.37
C LEU A 15 -5.02 4.56 -5.84
N ALA A 16 -4.59 5.82 -5.83
CA ALA A 16 -5.41 6.97 -5.44
C ALA A 16 -6.28 7.56 -6.60
N SER A 17 -6.33 6.89 -7.76
CA SER A 17 -7.12 7.38 -8.90
C SER A 17 -8.62 7.34 -8.61
N ASN A 18 -9.36 8.32 -9.15
CA ASN A 18 -10.83 8.35 -9.08
C ASN A 18 -11.48 7.19 -9.85
N GLU A 19 -10.81 6.67 -10.88
CA GLU A 19 -11.33 5.59 -11.70
C GLU A 19 -11.14 4.22 -11.03
N LYS A 20 -12.26 3.54 -10.73
CA LYS A 20 -12.25 2.18 -10.14
C LYS A 20 -11.41 1.19 -10.96
N ALA A 21 -11.52 1.23 -12.29
CA ALA A 21 -10.77 0.33 -13.17
C ALA A 21 -9.25 0.53 -13.06
N VAL A 22 -8.80 1.78 -12.86
CA VAL A 22 -7.38 2.10 -12.66
C VAL A 22 -6.91 1.58 -11.31
N ARG A 23 -7.68 1.78 -10.23
CA ARG A 23 -7.34 1.26 -8.89
C ARG A 23 -7.23 -0.26 -8.87
N ILE A 24 -8.17 -0.97 -9.49
CA ILE A 24 -8.14 -2.45 -9.58
C ILE A 24 -6.88 -2.93 -10.33
N LYS A 25 -6.55 -2.30 -11.46
CA LYS A 25 -5.32 -2.63 -12.21
C LYS A 25 -4.06 -2.31 -11.39
N ALA A 26 -4.07 -1.19 -10.66
CA ALA A 26 -2.97 -0.78 -9.80
C ALA A 26 -2.75 -1.76 -8.65
N MET A 27 -3.81 -2.23 -7.98
CA MET A 27 -3.73 -3.24 -6.92
C MET A 27 -3.13 -4.56 -7.42
N LYS A 28 -3.58 -5.04 -8.59
CA LYS A 28 -3.00 -6.23 -9.23
C LYS A 28 -1.52 -6.04 -9.57
N LYS A 29 -1.15 -4.86 -10.06
CA LYS A 29 0.24 -4.51 -10.37
C LYS A 29 1.09 -4.41 -9.11
N LEU A 30 0.56 -3.82 -8.03
CA LEU A 30 1.23 -3.70 -6.74
C LEU A 30 1.58 -5.08 -6.17
N ARG A 31 0.63 -6.02 -6.16
CA ARG A 31 0.88 -7.38 -5.67
C ARG A 31 2.05 -8.04 -6.43
N LYS A 32 2.02 -7.99 -7.76
CA LYS A 32 3.12 -8.51 -8.60
C LYS A 32 4.44 -7.80 -8.35
N TYR A 33 4.39 -6.48 -8.15
CA TYR A 33 5.56 -5.65 -7.87
C TYR A 33 6.23 -6.04 -6.55
N ILE A 34 5.44 -6.21 -5.48
CA ILE A 34 5.93 -6.65 -4.16
C ILE A 34 6.57 -8.03 -4.26
N SER A 35 5.89 -9.02 -4.85
CA SER A 35 6.44 -10.37 -5.00
C SER A 35 7.74 -10.37 -5.81
N ALA A 36 7.76 -9.70 -6.95
CA ALA A 36 8.91 -9.70 -7.85
C ALA A 36 10.12 -8.96 -7.27
N ARG A 37 9.92 -7.92 -6.46
CA ARG A 37 11.00 -7.19 -5.81
C ARG A 37 11.51 -7.92 -4.57
N SER A 38 10.63 -8.58 -3.83
CA SER A 38 11.03 -9.34 -2.64
C SER A 38 11.89 -10.56 -2.97
N LEU A 39 11.66 -11.21 -4.11
CA LEU A 39 12.48 -12.33 -4.58
C LEU A 39 13.89 -11.94 -5.06
N ARG A 40 14.25 -10.66 -5.06
CA ARG A 40 15.60 -10.23 -5.46
C ARG A 40 16.55 -10.37 -4.28
N THR A 41 17.70 -11.01 -4.51
CA THR A 41 18.77 -11.18 -3.51
C THR A 41 19.40 -9.84 -3.10
N ALA A 42 19.30 -8.80 -3.93
CA ALA A 42 19.77 -7.46 -3.64
C ALA A 42 18.70 -6.42 -3.98
N GLY A 43 18.55 -5.40 -3.12
CA GLY A 43 17.64 -4.28 -3.36
C GLY A 43 16.20 -4.48 -2.87
N GLY A 44 16.07 -4.91 -1.61
CA GLY A 44 14.78 -4.97 -0.90
C GLY A 44 14.10 -3.60 -0.76
N PHE A 45 12.94 -3.59 -0.11
CA PHE A 45 12.21 -2.37 0.17
C PHE A 45 12.89 -1.55 1.28
N THR A 46 12.86 -0.23 1.11
CA THR A 46 13.17 0.76 2.15
C THR A 46 11.89 1.26 2.82
N GLY A 47 12.00 1.85 4.02
CA GLY A 47 10.85 2.38 4.75
C GLY A 47 10.13 3.48 3.96
N ASP A 48 10.88 4.40 3.35
CA ASP A 48 10.35 5.49 2.53
C ASP A 48 9.55 5.01 1.31
N GLU A 49 10.02 3.96 0.65
CA GLU A 49 9.30 3.34 -0.47
C GLU A 49 7.96 2.74 -0.01
N LEU A 50 7.96 2.04 1.13
CA LEU A 50 6.75 1.47 1.69
C LEU A 50 5.77 2.56 2.18
N LEU A 51 6.26 3.68 2.72
CA LEU A 51 5.42 4.83 3.07
C LEU A 51 4.74 5.47 1.86
N LYS A 52 5.46 5.58 0.72
CA LYS A 52 4.86 6.05 -0.55
C LYS A 52 3.74 5.12 -0.99
N LEU A 53 3.95 3.80 -0.94
CA LEU A 53 2.94 2.81 -1.28
C LEU A 53 1.74 2.86 -0.33
N TRP A 54 1.97 2.95 0.99
CA TRP A 54 0.92 3.03 1.99
C TRP A 54 0.05 4.27 1.85
N LYS A 55 0.64 5.42 1.46
CA LYS A 55 -0.16 6.60 1.12
C LYS A 55 -1.13 6.31 -0.05
N GLY A 56 -0.68 5.58 -1.06
CA GLY A 56 -1.53 5.13 -2.16
C GLY A 56 -2.63 4.15 -1.72
N LEU A 57 -2.29 3.19 -0.88
CA LEU A 57 -3.23 2.21 -0.32
C LEU A 57 -4.30 2.87 0.55
N PHE A 58 -3.90 3.82 1.39
CA PHE A 58 -4.80 4.61 2.23
C PHE A 58 -5.86 5.32 1.39
N TYR A 59 -5.45 6.01 0.31
CA TYR A 59 -6.40 6.68 -0.59
C TYR A 59 -7.16 5.70 -1.50
N CYS A 60 -6.62 4.52 -1.78
CA CYS A 60 -7.39 3.47 -2.47
C CYS A 60 -8.61 3.04 -1.66
N LEU A 61 -8.44 2.87 -0.34
CA LEU A 61 -9.54 2.58 0.59
C LEU A 61 -10.44 3.80 0.81
N TRP A 62 -9.87 5.01 0.87
CA TRP A 62 -10.62 6.26 0.96
C TRP A 62 -11.71 6.36 -0.12
N MET A 63 -11.36 6.01 -1.36
CA MET A 63 -12.21 6.06 -2.55
C MET A 63 -13.21 4.88 -2.67
N GLN A 64 -13.32 4.01 -1.67
CA GLN A 64 -14.28 2.90 -1.65
C GLN A 64 -15.47 3.20 -0.75
N ASP A 65 -16.64 3.43 -1.33
CA ASP A 65 -17.84 3.84 -0.57
C ASP A 65 -18.75 2.66 -0.18
N LYS A 66 -18.64 1.51 -0.86
CA LYS A 66 -19.52 0.36 -0.61
C LYS A 66 -18.96 -0.52 0.51
N ALA A 67 -19.72 -0.71 1.59
CA ALA A 67 -19.31 -1.45 2.79
C ALA A 67 -18.68 -2.83 2.50
N LEU A 68 -19.36 -3.71 1.76
CA LEU A 68 -18.81 -5.03 1.41
C LEU A 68 -17.49 -4.95 0.63
N LEU A 69 -17.34 -3.92 -0.22
CA LEU A 69 -16.11 -3.73 -0.98
C LEU A 69 -15.02 -3.04 -0.15
N GLN A 70 -15.36 -2.34 0.93
CA GLN A 70 -14.39 -1.81 1.89
C GLN A 70 -13.74 -2.98 2.61
N GLU A 71 -14.53 -3.90 3.15
CA GLU A 71 -14.04 -5.11 3.82
C GLU A 71 -13.19 -5.97 2.87
N GLU A 72 -13.68 -6.23 1.65
CA GLU A 72 -12.91 -6.98 0.65
C GLU A 72 -11.57 -6.29 0.34
N LEU A 73 -11.58 -4.97 0.19
CA LEU A 73 -10.37 -4.20 -0.08
C LEU A 73 -9.40 -4.22 1.11
N SER A 74 -9.89 -4.06 2.34
CA SER A 74 -9.08 -4.16 3.56
C SER A 74 -8.42 -5.53 3.66
N ASN A 75 -9.15 -6.61 3.37
CA ASN A 75 -8.59 -7.97 3.29
C ASN A 75 -7.54 -8.11 2.16
N GLN A 76 -7.77 -7.50 1.00
CA GLN A 76 -6.78 -7.49 -0.08
C GLN A 76 -5.49 -6.75 0.32
N ILE A 77 -5.61 -5.65 1.07
CA ILE A 77 -4.48 -4.84 1.55
C ILE A 77 -3.72 -5.56 2.67
N SER A 78 -4.42 -6.18 3.62
CA SER A 78 -3.79 -6.90 4.74
C SER A 78 -2.99 -8.10 4.23
N THR A 79 -3.55 -8.87 3.29
CA THR A 79 -2.86 -10.02 2.68
C THR A 79 -1.68 -9.64 1.78
N LEU A 80 -1.40 -8.35 1.55
CA LEU A 80 -0.20 -7.94 0.83
C LEU A 80 1.08 -8.34 1.58
N ILE A 81 1.03 -8.37 2.91
CA ILE A 81 2.16 -8.74 3.78
C ILE A 81 2.72 -10.14 3.49
N HIS A 82 1.89 -11.06 3.00
CA HIS A 82 2.33 -12.43 2.68
C HIS A 82 3.03 -12.56 1.32
N ASN A 83 3.09 -11.48 0.53
CA ASN A 83 3.79 -11.47 -0.76
C ASN A 83 5.25 -11.02 -0.63
N PHE A 84 5.67 -10.62 0.57
CA PHE A 84 7.07 -10.43 0.87
C PHE A 84 7.70 -11.81 1.09
N HIS A 85 8.87 -11.98 0.47
CA HIS A 85 9.66 -13.19 0.51
C HIS A 85 11.08 -12.74 0.82
N ASP A 86 11.43 -12.55 2.09
CA ASP A 86 12.81 -12.19 2.45
C ASP A 86 13.71 -13.42 2.23
N LEU A 87 14.37 -13.45 1.08
CA LEU A 87 15.40 -14.45 0.76
C LEU A 87 16.72 -14.16 1.49
N ASP A 88 16.90 -12.92 1.93
CA ASP A 88 18.08 -12.46 2.65
C ASP A 88 17.69 -12.18 4.11
N LYS A 89 18.44 -12.73 5.06
CA LYS A 89 18.16 -12.55 6.50
C LYS A 89 18.60 -11.14 6.90
N ARG A 90 17.73 -10.16 6.66
CA ARG A 90 17.93 -8.78 7.13
C ARG A 90 17.61 -8.66 8.62
N ASP A 91 18.27 -7.71 9.29
CA ASP A 91 18.02 -7.41 10.71
C ASP A 91 16.57 -7.00 10.97
N PHE A 92 15.92 -6.37 9.98
CA PHE A 92 14.51 -5.98 10.03
C PHE A 92 13.74 -6.49 8.81
N PRO A 93 12.82 -7.47 8.98
CA PRO A 93 12.05 -8.07 7.90
C PRO A 93 11.15 -7.08 7.15
N ALA A 94 11.01 -7.26 5.84
CA ALA A 94 10.18 -6.38 5.00
C ALA A 94 8.70 -6.39 5.40
N GLU A 95 8.19 -7.51 5.95
CA GLU A 95 6.84 -7.64 6.48
C GLU A 95 6.61 -6.69 7.66
N LEU A 96 7.61 -6.57 8.55
CA LEU A 96 7.54 -5.66 9.70
C LEU A 96 7.67 -4.20 9.25
N MET A 97 8.50 -3.91 8.25
CA MET A 97 8.56 -2.58 7.63
C MET A 97 7.22 -2.19 6.98
N TYR A 98 6.54 -3.17 6.38
CA TYR A 98 5.21 -2.94 5.81
C TYR A 98 4.19 -2.61 6.92
N LEU A 99 4.21 -3.34 8.03
CA LEU A 99 3.36 -3.04 9.19
C LEU A 99 3.71 -1.69 9.83
N GLU A 100 4.99 -1.35 9.93
CA GLU A 100 5.43 -0.05 10.43
C GLU A 100 4.91 1.09 9.54
N GLY A 101 5.04 0.95 8.22
CA GLY A 101 4.53 1.92 7.25
C GLY A 101 3.02 2.12 7.34
N PHE A 102 2.26 1.07 7.65
CA PHE A 102 0.83 1.15 7.95
C PHE A 102 0.55 2.04 9.15
N LEU A 103 1.18 1.73 10.30
CA LEU A 103 0.97 2.46 11.55
C LEU A 103 1.38 3.92 11.43
N GLN A 104 2.50 4.20 10.77
CA GLN A 104 2.96 5.56 10.52
C GLN A 104 1.99 6.33 9.62
N THR A 105 1.47 5.68 8.57
CA THR A 105 0.49 6.30 7.66
C THR A 105 -0.82 6.58 8.39
N LEU A 106 -1.37 5.61 9.13
CA LEU A 106 -2.59 5.84 9.92
C LEU A 106 -2.39 6.94 10.95
N LYS A 107 -1.30 6.93 11.72
CA LYS A 107 -1.00 7.96 12.72
C LYS A 107 -0.99 9.36 12.09
N ARG A 108 -0.39 9.51 10.91
CA ARG A 108 -0.31 10.80 10.21
C ARG A 108 -1.66 11.27 9.68
N GLU A 109 -2.44 10.38 9.10
CA GLU A 109 -3.70 10.74 8.43
C GLU A 109 -4.93 10.71 9.35
N TRP A 110 -4.82 10.14 10.57
CA TRP A 110 -5.94 9.88 11.47
C TRP A 110 -6.85 11.09 11.70
N THR A 111 -6.27 12.25 12.01
CA THR A 111 -7.02 13.49 12.27
C THR A 111 -7.68 14.07 11.02
N GLY A 112 -7.26 13.63 9.83
CA GLY A 112 -7.81 14.07 8.55
C GLY A 112 -8.99 13.23 8.05
N ILE A 113 -9.30 12.09 8.70
CA ILE A 113 -10.42 11.25 8.32
C ILE A 113 -11.71 11.86 8.86
N ASP A 114 -12.66 12.16 7.98
CA ASP A 114 -13.96 12.66 8.39
C ASP A 114 -14.86 11.54 8.93
N ARG A 115 -15.86 11.93 9.71
CA ARG A 115 -16.77 11.00 10.40
C ARG A 115 -17.42 9.97 9.47
N LEU A 116 -17.73 10.30 8.22
CA LEU A 116 -18.41 9.38 7.30
C LEU A 116 -17.48 8.30 6.74
N ARG A 117 -16.16 8.48 6.88
CA ARG A 117 -15.15 7.55 6.40
C ARG A 117 -14.49 6.75 7.52
N MET A 118 -14.64 7.14 8.78
CA MET A 118 -14.00 6.51 9.93
C MET A 118 -14.24 5.00 10.01
N ASP A 119 -15.48 4.54 9.78
CA ASP A 119 -15.86 3.15 10.00
C ASP A 119 -15.00 2.15 9.21
N LYS A 120 -14.56 2.51 8.00
CA LYS A 120 -13.74 1.62 7.16
C LYS A 120 -12.28 1.50 7.62
N TYR A 121 -11.82 2.38 8.52
CA TYR A 121 -10.46 2.38 9.08
C TYR A 121 -10.40 1.77 10.49
N TYR A 122 -11.55 1.41 11.08
CA TYR A 122 -11.62 0.64 12.32
C TYR A 122 -11.66 -0.88 12.11
N GLN A 123 -12.04 -1.30 10.90
CA GLN A 123 -12.10 -2.70 10.47
C GLN A 123 -10.70 -3.27 10.26
#